data_AF-A0A818VSY4-F1
#
_entry.id   AF-A0A818VSY4-F1
#
_cell.length_a   1.000
_cell.length_b   1.000
_cell.length_c   1.000
_cell.angle_alpha   90.00
_cell.angle_beta   90.00
_cell.angle_gamma   90.00
#
_symmetry.space_group_name_H-M   'P 1'
#
loop_
_entity.id
_entity.type
_entity.pdbx_description
1 polymer ?
#
loop_
_entity_poly.entity_id
_entity_poly.type
_entity_poly.pdbx_seq_one_letter_code
_entity_poly.pdbx_strand_id
1 'polypeptide(L)'
;MSYYKSKYIQVKNYSNKLYLDEPSTKKELYADESFGFGSMQGWRKSNEDCHKDLMPLDNYLWNNWAFFSIFDGHNGIETAINAAHLLHKFILKSFYENQYDIDTDTDTDQFNNIIINTFIQLDKNLRDIVKDDSGSVCITALISPKKIYLINVGDSRGIIISKDGEVLASTKDHKPNVRKEEERILRAGGKITKSVNDVLRVQNLLAMSRSLGDYSLDKDIILSIPDIIEYPRNSLSSYIIIASDGIWDVMNNEQVASFVSQRASNITFDYIISQLFDQCLINQSSDNMTIYIIKID
;
A
#
# COMPACT_ATOMS: atom_id res chain seq x y z
N MET A 1 25.26 -55.38 23.93
CA MET A 1 26.05 -54.13 24.07
C MET A 1 26.46 -53.72 22.67
N SER A 2 26.00 -52.52 22.24
CA SER A 2 26.44 -51.73 21.08
C SER A 2 26.22 -52.32 19.66
N TYR A 3 25.94 -51.56 18.59
CA TYR A 3 25.89 -50.12 18.34
C TYR A 3 24.72 -49.83 17.37
N TYR A 4 23.81 -48.93 17.72
CA TYR A 4 22.95 -48.24 16.75
C TYR A 4 23.80 -47.18 16.03
N LYS A 5 24.02 -47.34 14.72
CA LYS A 5 24.60 -46.28 13.89
C LYS A 5 23.54 -45.20 13.67
N SER A 6 23.67 -44.08 14.38
CA SER A 6 22.92 -42.87 14.02
C SER A 6 23.46 -42.37 12.67
N LYS A 7 22.58 -42.31 11.67
CA LYS A 7 22.85 -41.53 10.47
C LYS A 7 22.57 -40.08 10.85
N TYR A 8 23.64 -39.33 11.10
CA TYR A 8 23.58 -37.88 11.06
C TYR A 8 23.08 -37.48 9.67
N ILE A 9 21.80 -37.12 9.59
CA ILE A 9 21.29 -36.33 8.47
C ILE A 9 21.88 -34.95 8.69
N GLN A 10 22.84 -34.60 7.84
CA GLN A 10 23.36 -33.25 7.75
C GLN A 10 22.16 -32.34 7.45
N VAL A 11 21.69 -31.61 8.44
CA VAL A 11 20.71 -30.55 8.25
C VAL A 11 21.37 -29.59 7.26
N LYS A 12 20.85 -29.55 6.04
CA LYS A 12 21.21 -28.50 5.08
C LYS A 12 20.89 -27.19 5.78
N ASN A 13 21.91 -26.42 6.13
CA ASN A 13 21.74 -25.00 6.46
C ASN A 13 21.18 -24.33 5.22
N TYR A 14 19.85 -24.27 5.12
CA TYR A 14 19.19 -23.29 4.27
C TYR A 14 19.62 -21.93 4.82
N SER A 15 20.35 -21.16 4.02
CA SER A 15 20.65 -19.79 4.37
C SER A 15 19.32 -19.02 4.47
N ASN A 16 18.85 -18.81 5.69
CA ASN A 16 17.75 -17.91 6.06
C ASN A 16 18.12 -16.43 5.81
N LYS A 17 18.80 -16.11 4.70
CA LYS A 17 18.96 -14.72 4.30
C LYS A 17 17.60 -14.23 3.82
N LEU A 18 17.06 -13.18 4.43
CA LEU A 18 15.86 -12.47 3.95
C LEU A 18 16.11 -11.76 2.61
N TYR A 19 17.38 -11.49 2.31
CA TYR A 19 17.83 -10.70 1.17
C TYR A 19 18.62 -11.54 0.16
N LEU A 20 18.62 -11.07 -1.10
CA LEU A 20 19.50 -11.52 -2.16
C LEU A 20 20.96 -11.11 -1.92
N ASP A 21 21.89 -11.72 -2.65
CA ASP A 21 23.30 -11.32 -2.61
C ASP A 21 23.56 -10.03 -3.44
N GLU A 22 22.71 -9.74 -4.42
CA GLU A 22 22.65 -8.49 -5.19
C GLU A 22 21.18 -8.11 -5.46
N PRO A 23 20.83 -6.83 -5.60
CA PRO A 23 19.45 -6.43 -5.81
C PRO A 23 18.98 -6.78 -7.22
N SER A 24 17.74 -7.25 -7.32
CA SER A 24 17.03 -7.37 -8.60
C SER A 24 16.58 -5.99 -9.06
N THR A 25 17.34 -5.38 -9.97
CA THR A 25 17.08 -4.02 -10.50
C THR A 25 16.24 -4.01 -11.76
N LYS A 26 15.62 -5.14 -12.12
CA LYS A 26 14.66 -5.19 -13.23
C LYS A 26 13.43 -4.39 -12.82
N LYS A 27 13.07 -3.41 -13.65
CA LYS A 27 11.93 -2.51 -13.43
C LYS A 27 10.80 -2.91 -14.36
N GLU A 28 9.62 -3.07 -13.80
CA GLU A 28 8.37 -3.09 -14.56
C GLU A 28 7.88 -1.66 -14.59
N LEU A 29 7.77 -1.07 -15.78
CA LEU A 29 7.43 0.33 -15.97
C LEU A 29 6.35 0.45 -17.03
N TYR A 30 5.37 1.30 -16.76
CA TYR A 30 4.33 1.68 -17.69
C TYR A 30 4.04 3.16 -17.51
N ALA A 31 3.86 3.91 -18.60
CA ALA A 31 3.41 5.28 -18.51
C ALA A 31 2.63 5.70 -19.74
N ASP A 32 1.66 6.57 -19.52
CA ASP A 32 0.99 7.38 -20.53
C ASP A 32 0.94 8.85 -20.07
N GLU A 33 0.11 9.67 -20.74
CA GLU A 33 -0.03 11.09 -20.40
C GLU A 33 -0.77 11.35 -19.08
N SER A 34 -1.55 10.37 -18.60
CA SER A 34 -2.40 10.46 -17.41
C SER A 34 -1.71 9.90 -16.18
N PHE A 35 -0.93 8.83 -16.29
CA PHE A 35 -0.20 8.27 -15.16
C PHE A 35 1.06 7.49 -15.56
N GLY A 36 1.95 7.31 -14.59
CA GLY A 36 3.02 6.34 -14.63
C GLY A 36 2.90 5.36 -13.48
N PHE A 37 3.35 4.15 -13.75
CA PHE A 37 3.45 3.04 -12.82
C PHE A 37 4.86 2.47 -12.87
N GLY A 38 5.36 2.03 -11.71
CA GLY A 38 6.48 1.11 -11.70
C GLY A 38 6.51 0.18 -10.50
N SER A 39 7.14 -0.97 -10.69
CA SER A 39 7.49 -1.91 -9.62
C SER A 39 8.91 -2.46 -9.81
N MET A 40 9.63 -2.65 -8.70
CA MET A 40 10.97 -3.22 -8.67
C MET A 40 11.15 -4.05 -7.40
N GLN A 41 11.68 -5.27 -7.56
CA GLN A 41 11.86 -6.21 -6.45
C GLN A 41 12.95 -5.77 -5.45
N GLY A 42 14.05 -5.17 -5.92
CA GLY A 42 15.13 -4.73 -5.05
C GLY A 42 15.85 -5.91 -4.36
N TRP A 43 16.11 -5.78 -3.06
CA TRP A 43 16.93 -6.74 -2.31
C TRP A 43 16.17 -7.95 -1.77
N ARG A 44 14.83 -7.93 -1.78
CA ARG A 44 14.00 -9.05 -1.30
C ARG A 44 14.11 -10.26 -2.23
N LYS A 45 13.85 -11.45 -1.70
CA LYS A 45 13.87 -12.71 -2.49
C LYS A 45 12.70 -12.86 -3.46
N SER A 46 11.57 -12.26 -3.13
CA SER A 46 10.34 -12.20 -3.91
C SER A 46 9.88 -10.76 -4.01
N ASN A 47 9.08 -10.45 -5.03
CA ASN A 47 8.25 -9.25 -5.04
C ASN A 47 6.86 -9.63 -4.54
N GLU A 48 6.49 -9.15 -3.35
CA GLU A 48 5.18 -9.38 -2.73
C GLU A 48 4.23 -8.19 -2.95
N ASP A 49 4.72 -7.09 -3.54
CA ASP A 49 3.88 -5.97 -3.98
C ASP A 49 2.95 -6.40 -5.13
N CYS A 50 1.73 -5.89 -5.07
CA CYS A 50 0.71 -5.97 -6.11
C CYS A 50 0.09 -4.60 -6.35
N HIS A 51 -0.59 -4.45 -7.48
CA HIS A 51 -1.27 -3.21 -7.81
C HIS A 51 -2.56 -3.46 -8.60
N LYS A 52 -3.42 -2.45 -8.66
CA LYS A 52 -4.58 -2.42 -9.54
C LYS A 52 -4.89 -0.98 -9.95
N ASP A 53 -4.90 -0.75 -11.25
CA ASP A 53 -5.40 0.47 -11.87
C ASP A 53 -6.63 0.19 -12.75
N LEU A 54 -7.60 1.10 -12.71
CA LEU A 54 -8.81 1.11 -13.54
C LEU A 54 -9.15 2.57 -13.86
N MET A 55 -9.07 2.92 -15.15
CA MET A 55 -9.44 4.23 -15.66
C MET A 55 -10.12 4.05 -17.03
N PRO A 56 -11.47 4.04 -17.09
CA PRO A 56 -12.42 4.26 -15.99
C PRO A 56 -12.51 3.10 -14.99
N LEU A 57 -13.03 3.37 -13.79
CA LEU A 57 -13.29 2.37 -12.74
C LEU A 57 -14.36 1.34 -13.16
N ASP A 58 -15.42 1.76 -13.85
CA ASP A 58 -16.43 0.89 -14.47
C ASP A 58 -17.04 1.54 -15.72
N ASN A 59 -17.70 0.76 -16.56
CA ASN A 59 -18.20 1.18 -17.87
C ASN A 59 -19.53 1.97 -17.85
N TYR A 60 -20.30 1.93 -16.76
CA TYR A 60 -21.61 2.61 -16.68
C TYR A 60 -21.61 3.82 -15.74
N LEU A 61 -21.72 3.59 -14.43
CA LEU A 61 -21.88 4.67 -13.44
C LEU A 61 -20.55 5.34 -13.09
N TRP A 62 -19.45 4.60 -13.11
CA TRP A 62 -18.14 5.06 -12.67
C TRP A 62 -17.22 5.42 -13.84
N ASN A 63 -17.80 5.80 -14.98
CA ASN A 63 -17.07 6.09 -16.21
C ASN A 63 -16.19 7.35 -16.14
N ASN A 64 -16.47 8.25 -15.19
CA ASN A 64 -15.65 9.43 -14.91
C ASN A 64 -14.85 9.31 -13.61
N TRP A 65 -14.73 8.09 -13.09
CA TRP A 65 -13.91 7.79 -11.92
C TRP A 65 -12.69 6.98 -12.33
N ALA A 66 -11.59 7.19 -11.60
CA ALA A 66 -10.39 6.40 -11.72
C ALA A 66 -10.03 5.78 -10.36
N PHE A 67 -9.43 4.59 -10.40
CA PHE A 67 -9.00 3.84 -9.23
C PHE A 67 -7.57 3.38 -9.45
N PHE A 68 -6.70 3.71 -8.50
CA PHE A 68 -5.31 3.24 -8.46
C PHE A 68 -5.03 2.75 -7.06
N SER A 69 -4.50 1.53 -6.93
CA SER A 69 -4.20 0.97 -5.62
C SER A 69 -2.92 0.15 -5.64
N ILE A 70 -2.14 0.28 -4.57
CA ILE A 70 -0.96 -0.54 -4.28
C ILE A 70 -1.28 -1.39 -3.07
N PHE A 71 -0.81 -2.64 -3.12
CA PHE A 71 -0.96 -3.66 -2.10
C PHE A 71 0.43 -4.20 -1.80
N ASP A 72 1.05 -3.76 -0.72
CA ASP A 72 2.37 -4.23 -0.30
C ASP A 72 2.13 -5.44 0.62
N GLY A 73 2.57 -6.60 0.13
CA GLY A 73 2.28 -7.90 0.72
C GLY A 73 3.39 -8.35 1.66
N HIS A 74 3.03 -9.11 2.68
CA HIS A 74 4.01 -9.66 3.61
C HIS A 74 3.64 -11.08 4.05
N ASN A 75 4.68 -11.88 4.34
CA ASN A 75 4.57 -13.30 4.70
C ASN A 75 3.90 -14.15 3.60
N GLY A 76 4.02 -13.72 2.34
CA GLY A 76 3.34 -14.32 1.19
C GLY A 76 2.54 -13.27 0.41
N ILE A 77 2.15 -13.62 -0.80
CA ILE A 77 1.53 -12.70 -1.76
C ILE A 77 0.01 -12.89 -1.91
N GLU A 78 -0.57 -13.95 -1.32
CA GLU A 78 -1.96 -14.32 -1.58
C GLU A 78 -2.95 -13.22 -1.18
N THR A 79 -2.79 -12.60 -0.01
CA THR A 79 -3.65 -11.50 0.43
C THR A 79 -3.56 -10.30 -0.52
N ALA A 80 -2.37 -9.90 -0.93
CA ALA A 80 -2.15 -8.77 -1.84
C ALA A 80 -2.81 -8.99 -3.23
N ILE A 81 -2.62 -10.18 -3.82
CA ILE A 81 -3.24 -10.54 -5.11
C ILE A 81 -4.76 -10.55 -5.02
N ASN A 82 -5.32 -11.20 -4.00
CA ASN A 82 -6.77 -11.30 -3.86
C ASN A 82 -7.39 -9.93 -3.57
N ALA A 83 -6.75 -9.09 -2.74
CA ALA A 83 -7.19 -7.72 -2.48
C ALA A 83 -7.17 -6.88 -3.77
N ALA A 84 -6.11 -6.96 -4.58
CA ALA A 84 -6.03 -6.29 -5.87
C ALA A 84 -7.14 -6.73 -6.85
N HIS A 85 -7.51 -8.01 -6.81
CA HIS A 85 -8.57 -8.56 -7.65
C HIS A 85 -9.99 -8.17 -7.19
N LEU A 86 -10.19 -7.85 -5.91
CA LEU A 86 -11.52 -7.74 -5.30
C LEU A 86 -11.88 -6.33 -4.83
N LEU A 87 -10.94 -5.51 -4.38
CA LEU A 87 -11.25 -4.24 -3.70
C LEU A 87 -12.17 -3.32 -4.53
N HIS A 88 -11.82 -3.07 -5.79
CA HIS A 88 -12.65 -2.26 -6.70
C HIS A 88 -14.08 -2.82 -6.86
N LYS A 89 -14.24 -4.15 -6.93
CA LYS A 89 -15.56 -4.80 -7.04
C LYS A 89 -16.38 -4.64 -5.77
N PHE A 90 -15.73 -4.73 -4.61
CA PHE A 90 -16.36 -4.53 -3.31
C PHE A 90 -16.79 -3.07 -3.13
N ILE A 91 -15.99 -2.09 -3.60
CA ILE A 91 -16.38 -0.67 -3.63
C ILE A 91 -17.65 -0.51 -4.48
N LEU A 92 -17.61 -0.94 -5.75
CA LEU A 92 -18.76 -0.83 -6.66
C LEU A 92 -20.03 -1.45 -6.07
N LYS A 93 -19.91 -2.65 -5.52
CA LYS A 93 -21.02 -3.36 -4.86
C LYS A 93 -21.55 -2.57 -3.65
N SER A 94 -20.68 -2.09 -2.76
CA SER A 94 -21.09 -1.42 -1.53
C SER A 94 -21.84 -0.13 -1.81
N PHE A 95 -21.37 0.67 -2.78
CA PHE A 95 -22.04 1.90 -3.19
C PHE A 95 -23.40 1.62 -3.83
N TYR A 96 -23.50 0.58 -4.67
CA TYR A 96 -24.77 0.16 -5.25
C TYR A 96 -25.77 -0.30 -4.17
N GLU A 97 -25.35 -1.15 -3.23
CA GLU A 97 -26.22 -1.67 -2.15
C GLU A 97 -26.71 -0.56 -1.21
N ASN A 98 -25.90 0.47 -0.99
CA ASN A 98 -26.27 1.63 -0.18
C ASN A 98 -27.05 2.69 -0.97
N GLN A 99 -27.32 2.47 -2.27
CA GLN A 99 -28.00 3.41 -3.16
C GLN A 99 -27.38 4.82 -3.12
N TYR A 100 -26.05 4.89 -2.99
CA TYR A 100 -25.34 6.16 -2.89
C TYR A 100 -25.26 6.84 -4.25
N ASP A 101 -25.65 8.10 -4.32
CA ASP A 101 -25.56 8.92 -5.52
C ASP A 101 -24.15 9.54 -5.63
N ILE A 102 -23.31 8.88 -6.43
CA ILE A 102 -21.92 9.27 -6.68
C ILE A 102 -21.77 10.58 -7.48
N ASP A 103 -22.82 11.08 -8.13
CA ASP A 103 -22.75 12.32 -8.91
C ASP A 103 -22.91 13.55 -8.01
N THR A 104 -23.74 13.42 -6.97
CA THR A 104 -23.94 14.49 -5.99
C THR A 104 -22.77 14.56 -5.03
N ASP A 105 -22.34 13.41 -4.49
CA ASP A 105 -21.16 13.24 -3.63
C ASP A 105 -21.02 14.31 -2.52
N THR A 106 -22.13 14.59 -1.85
CA THR A 106 -22.24 15.65 -0.83
C THR A 106 -22.19 15.15 0.61
N ASP A 107 -22.46 13.86 0.84
CA ASP A 107 -22.47 13.26 2.18
C ASP A 107 -21.16 12.51 2.44
N THR A 108 -20.16 13.27 2.89
CA THR A 108 -18.84 12.79 3.29
C THR A 108 -18.90 11.68 4.34
N ASP A 109 -19.81 11.78 5.32
CA ASP A 109 -19.91 10.77 6.38
C ASP A 109 -20.46 9.46 5.84
N GLN A 110 -21.49 9.52 4.99
CA GLN A 110 -22.03 8.33 4.33
C GLN A 110 -20.98 7.68 3.42
N PHE A 111 -20.27 8.45 2.60
CA PHE A 111 -19.20 7.95 1.74
C PHE A 111 -18.14 7.19 2.55
N ASN A 112 -17.62 7.83 3.61
CA ASN A 112 -16.59 7.25 4.45
C ASN A 112 -17.06 5.99 5.16
N ASN A 113 -18.31 5.97 5.64
CA ASN A 113 -18.90 4.77 6.25
C ASN A 113 -19.05 3.62 5.25
N ILE A 114 -19.42 3.91 3.99
CA ILE A 114 -19.49 2.88 2.94
C ILE A 114 -18.10 2.29 2.73
N ILE A 115 -17.06 3.11 2.52
CA ILE A 115 -15.69 2.64 2.30
C ILE A 115 -15.16 1.83 3.49
N ILE A 116 -15.36 2.30 4.73
CA ILE A 116 -14.94 1.56 5.93
C ILE A 116 -15.61 0.18 5.96
N ASN A 117 -16.93 0.11 5.71
CA ASN A 117 -17.64 -1.16 5.65
C ASN A 117 -17.18 -2.03 4.49
N THR A 118 -16.82 -1.45 3.34
CA THR A 118 -16.24 -2.17 2.20
C THR A 118 -14.97 -2.90 2.59
N PHE A 119 -14.02 -2.23 3.27
CA PHE A 119 -12.79 -2.86 3.72
C PHE A 119 -13.02 -3.98 4.75
N ILE A 120 -13.95 -3.78 5.69
CA ILE A 120 -14.35 -4.82 6.65
C ILE A 120 -14.96 -6.04 5.94
N GLN A 121 -15.79 -5.84 4.93
CA GLN A 121 -16.39 -6.92 4.15
C GLN A 121 -15.38 -7.63 3.25
N LEU A 122 -14.48 -6.87 2.62
CA LEU A 122 -13.39 -7.42 1.83
C LEU A 122 -12.50 -8.32 2.70
N ASP A 123 -12.06 -7.83 3.86
CA ASP A 123 -11.19 -8.59 4.76
C ASP A 123 -11.86 -9.87 5.30
N LYS A 124 -13.17 -9.82 5.57
CA LYS A 124 -13.94 -11.04 5.87
C LYS A 124 -13.95 -12.03 4.71
N ASN A 125 -14.09 -11.56 3.48
CA ASN A 125 -14.07 -12.41 2.29
C ASN A 125 -12.68 -13.00 2.02
N LEU A 126 -11.63 -12.20 2.22
CA LEU A 126 -10.24 -12.63 2.08
C LEU A 126 -9.91 -13.79 3.04
N ARG A 127 -10.40 -13.75 4.29
CA ARG A 127 -10.26 -14.84 5.26
C ARG A 127 -10.75 -16.20 4.77
N ASP A 128 -11.76 -16.24 3.93
CA ASP A 128 -12.30 -17.50 3.41
C ASP A 128 -11.46 -18.06 2.24
N ILE A 129 -10.73 -17.21 1.51
CA ILE A 129 -10.05 -17.58 0.27
C ILE A 129 -8.52 -17.65 0.38
N VAL A 130 -7.89 -16.80 1.19
CA VAL A 130 -6.45 -16.82 1.47
C VAL A 130 -6.13 -18.04 2.32
N LYS A 131 -5.12 -18.83 1.91
CA LYS A 131 -4.80 -20.12 2.55
C LYS A 131 -3.51 -20.09 3.36
N ASP A 132 -2.69 -19.07 3.19
CA ASP A 132 -1.53 -18.79 4.02
C ASP A 132 -1.85 -17.75 5.12
N ASP A 133 -0.82 -17.33 5.86
CA ASP A 133 -0.92 -16.27 6.87
C ASP A 133 -0.37 -14.95 6.32
N SER A 134 -0.49 -14.73 5.01
CA SER A 134 -0.07 -13.48 4.39
C SER A 134 -0.98 -12.32 4.80
N GLY A 135 -0.40 -11.14 4.89
CA GLY A 135 -1.14 -9.89 5.00
C GLY A 135 -0.79 -8.96 3.86
N SER A 136 -1.51 -7.86 3.78
CA SER A 136 -1.16 -6.78 2.88
C SER A 136 -1.62 -5.43 3.40
N VAL A 137 -0.75 -4.44 3.28
CA VAL A 137 -1.12 -3.03 3.42
C VAL A 137 -1.70 -2.52 2.11
N CYS A 138 -2.52 -1.48 2.16
CA CYS A 138 -3.23 -0.97 1.00
C CYS A 138 -3.23 0.56 1.01
N ILE A 139 -2.82 1.16 -0.10
CA ILE A 139 -3.06 2.58 -0.39
C ILE A 139 -3.83 2.70 -1.70
N THR A 140 -4.97 3.39 -1.66
CA THR A 140 -5.81 3.62 -2.84
C THR A 140 -5.98 5.11 -3.09
N ALA A 141 -5.81 5.53 -4.34
CA ALA A 141 -6.30 6.80 -4.87
C ALA A 141 -7.58 6.52 -5.69
N LEU A 142 -8.72 6.94 -5.16
CA LEU A 142 -10.01 6.91 -5.85
C LEU A 142 -10.36 8.33 -6.26
N ILE A 143 -10.51 8.58 -7.56
CA ILE A 143 -10.56 9.92 -8.14
C ILE A 143 -11.91 10.08 -8.82
N SER A 144 -12.70 11.04 -8.37
CA SER A 144 -13.99 11.42 -8.96
C SER A 144 -13.84 12.66 -9.85
N PRO A 145 -14.91 13.13 -10.52
CA PRO A 145 -14.89 14.42 -11.19
C PRO A 145 -14.62 15.61 -10.26
N LYS A 146 -14.94 15.50 -8.97
CA LYS A 146 -14.92 16.63 -8.01
C LYS A 146 -13.92 16.46 -6.87
N LYS A 147 -13.55 15.24 -6.52
CA LYS A 147 -12.77 14.92 -5.32
C LYS A 147 -11.73 13.84 -5.61
N ILE A 148 -10.69 13.86 -4.80
CA ILE A 148 -9.65 12.84 -4.68
C ILE A 148 -9.80 12.23 -3.29
N TYR A 149 -9.84 10.91 -3.25
CA TYR A 149 -9.89 10.12 -2.03
C TYR A 149 -8.60 9.31 -1.89
N LEU A 150 -7.81 9.60 -0.86
CA LEU A 150 -6.71 8.73 -0.46
C LEU A 150 -7.17 7.83 0.69
N ILE A 151 -7.21 6.53 0.47
CA ILE A 151 -7.73 5.53 1.40
C ILE A 151 -6.57 4.64 1.81
N ASN A 152 -6.19 4.65 3.09
CA ASN A 152 -4.99 3.97 3.58
C ASN A 152 -5.30 2.91 4.64
N VAL A 153 -4.72 1.73 4.51
CA VAL A 153 -4.61 0.67 5.52
C VAL A 153 -3.16 0.20 5.56
N GLY A 154 -2.35 0.80 6.43
CA GLY A 154 -0.99 0.34 6.70
C GLY A 154 0.02 1.46 6.52
N ASP A 155 1.22 1.12 6.07
CA ASP A 155 2.38 2.00 5.96
C ASP A 155 2.85 2.26 4.53
N SER A 156 2.14 1.75 3.53
CA SER A 156 2.08 2.44 2.24
C SER A 156 1.55 3.86 2.41
N ARG A 157 1.97 4.79 1.53
CA ARG A 157 1.60 6.20 1.67
C ARG A 157 1.20 6.84 0.35
N GLY A 158 0.23 7.76 0.44
CA GLY A 158 -0.22 8.62 -0.63
C GLY A 158 -0.01 10.09 -0.31
N ILE A 159 0.40 10.88 -1.31
CA ILE A 159 0.50 12.33 -1.25
C ILE A 159 -0.18 12.98 -2.46
N ILE A 160 -0.74 14.18 -2.25
CA ILE A 160 -1.23 15.06 -3.31
C ILE A 160 -0.30 16.26 -3.35
N ILE A 161 0.21 16.58 -4.54
CA ILE A 161 1.18 17.66 -4.70
C ILE A 161 0.74 18.68 -5.73
N SER A 162 1.21 19.91 -5.55
CA SER A 162 1.11 20.96 -6.55
C SER A 162 2.12 20.78 -7.69
N LYS A 163 1.93 21.53 -8.77
CA LYS A 163 2.87 21.58 -9.90
C LYS A 163 4.29 21.95 -9.47
N ASP A 164 4.43 22.76 -8.43
CA ASP A 164 5.72 23.23 -7.92
C ASP A 164 6.34 22.26 -6.89
N GLY A 165 5.62 21.18 -6.53
CA GLY A 165 6.09 20.17 -5.57
C GLY A 165 5.73 20.47 -4.11
N GLU A 166 4.79 21.38 -3.85
CA GLU A 166 4.22 21.56 -2.51
C GLU A 166 3.33 20.37 -2.16
N VAL A 167 3.50 19.78 -0.98
CA VAL A 167 2.66 18.68 -0.48
C VAL A 167 1.37 19.26 0.10
N LEU A 168 0.25 19.08 -0.61
CA LEU A 168 -1.06 19.62 -0.27
C LEU A 168 -1.83 18.71 0.71
N ALA A 169 -1.65 17.40 0.56
CA ALA A 169 -2.23 16.39 1.46
C ALA A 169 -1.35 15.14 1.50
N SER A 170 -1.40 14.39 2.60
CA SER A 170 -0.66 13.14 2.78
C SER A 170 -1.35 12.23 3.78
N THR A 171 -1.46 10.94 3.45
CA THR A 171 -1.91 9.91 4.39
C THR A 171 -0.94 9.78 5.55
N LYS A 172 -1.42 9.20 6.66
CA LYS A 172 -0.58 8.88 7.82
C LYS A 172 -0.42 7.37 7.89
N ASP A 173 0.83 6.94 8.02
CA ASP A 173 1.16 5.53 8.15
C ASP A 173 0.61 4.97 9.46
N HIS A 174 0.05 3.78 9.39
CA HIS A 174 -0.42 3.02 10.53
C HIS A 174 0.75 2.24 11.14
N LYS A 175 1.58 2.93 11.93
CA LYS A 175 2.73 2.35 12.63
C LYS A 175 2.45 2.17 14.13
N PRO A 176 3.07 1.19 14.81
CA PRO A 176 2.83 0.92 16.24
C PRO A 176 3.15 2.06 17.20
N ASN A 177 4.01 3.01 16.82
CA ASN A 177 4.33 4.20 17.61
C ASN A 177 3.34 5.36 17.45
N VAL A 178 2.35 5.23 16.57
CA VAL A 178 1.27 6.22 16.49
C VAL A 178 0.40 6.05 17.72
N ARG A 179 0.28 7.10 18.55
CA ARG A 179 -0.40 7.05 19.85
C ARG A 179 -1.79 6.39 19.81
N LYS A 180 -2.62 6.72 18.83
CA LYS A 180 -3.96 6.12 18.66
C LYS A 180 -3.89 4.60 18.43
N GLU A 181 -2.89 4.16 17.66
CA GLU A 181 -2.66 2.75 17.35
C GLU A 181 -2.07 2.01 18.55
N GLU A 182 -1.08 2.60 19.23
CA GLU A 182 -0.50 2.08 20.46
C GLU A 182 -1.56 1.84 21.53
N GLU A 183 -2.36 2.87 21.84
CA GLU A 183 -3.43 2.76 22.84
C GLU A 183 -4.45 1.69 22.47
N ARG A 184 -4.82 1.56 21.18
CA ARG A 184 -5.74 0.53 20.70
C ARG A 184 -5.15 -0.87 20.88
N ILE A 185 -3.94 -1.10 20.41
CA ILE A 185 -3.26 -2.41 20.48
C ILE A 185 -3.17 -2.89 21.93
N LEU A 186 -2.74 -2.01 22.84
CA LEU A 186 -2.60 -2.34 24.26
C LEU A 186 -3.96 -2.62 24.92
N ARG A 187 -5.02 -1.86 24.58
CA ARG A 187 -6.38 -2.11 25.09
C ARG A 187 -6.95 -3.44 24.60
N ALA A 188 -6.61 -3.88 23.39
CA ALA A 188 -6.96 -5.19 22.86
C ALA A 188 -6.12 -6.34 23.45
N GLY A 189 -5.22 -6.06 24.40
CA GLY A 189 -4.33 -7.07 25.01
C GLY A 189 -3.12 -7.44 24.17
N GLY A 190 -2.86 -6.72 23.08
CA GLY A 190 -1.67 -6.86 22.25
C GLY A 190 -0.41 -6.28 22.92
N LYS A 191 0.74 -6.56 22.32
CA LYS A 191 2.05 -6.07 22.77
C LYS A 191 2.77 -5.34 21.66
N ILE A 192 3.54 -4.33 22.02
CA ILE A 192 4.46 -3.63 21.13
C ILE A 192 5.86 -3.82 21.66
N THR A 193 6.76 -4.30 20.81
CA THR A 193 8.14 -4.58 21.18
C THR A 193 9.10 -3.94 20.20
N LYS A 194 10.31 -3.66 20.66
CA LYS A 194 11.36 -3.11 19.80
C LYS A 194 12.24 -4.27 19.30
N SER A 195 12.40 -4.36 17.99
CA SER A 195 13.32 -5.31 17.36
C SER A 195 14.78 -4.88 17.52
N VAL A 196 15.71 -5.73 17.10
CA VAL A 196 17.17 -5.48 17.19
C VAL A 196 17.59 -4.23 16.40
N ASN A 197 16.87 -3.88 15.34
CA ASN A 197 17.14 -2.70 14.50
C ASN A 197 16.29 -1.48 14.92
N ASP A 198 15.86 -1.43 16.17
CA ASP A 198 15.04 -0.35 16.72
C ASP A 198 13.65 -0.15 16.09
N VAL A 199 13.23 -1.05 15.18
CA VAL A 199 11.87 -1.05 14.59
C VAL A 199 10.87 -1.62 15.58
N LEU A 200 9.77 -0.89 15.82
CA LEU A 200 8.69 -1.34 16.69
C LEU A 200 7.79 -2.34 15.95
N ARG A 201 7.38 -3.40 16.66
CA ARG A 201 6.58 -4.48 16.11
C ARG A 201 5.40 -4.84 17.01
N VAL A 202 4.25 -5.05 16.40
CA VAL A 202 3.06 -5.61 17.05
C VAL A 202 3.25 -7.12 17.20
N GLN A 203 3.07 -7.64 18.42
CA GLN A 203 3.21 -9.05 18.77
C GLN A 203 4.59 -9.65 18.41
N ASN A 204 5.65 -8.83 18.34
CA ASN A 204 6.98 -9.18 17.81
C ASN A 204 7.01 -9.55 16.31
N LEU A 205 5.92 -9.34 15.58
CA LEU A 205 5.75 -9.80 14.20
C LEU A 205 5.71 -8.63 13.22
N LEU A 206 4.70 -7.77 13.31
CA LEU A 206 4.36 -6.81 12.24
C LEU A 206 4.88 -5.40 12.54
N ALA A 207 5.49 -4.74 11.55
CA ALA A 207 5.99 -3.36 11.68
C ALA A 207 4.90 -2.29 11.46
N MET A 208 3.71 -2.73 11.05
CA MET A 208 2.49 -1.94 10.87
C MET A 208 1.44 -2.32 11.92
N SER A 209 0.47 -1.42 12.16
CA SER A 209 -0.65 -1.64 13.08
C SER A 209 -1.96 -2.01 12.40
N ARG A 210 -2.04 -1.85 11.08
CA ARG A 210 -3.22 -2.13 10.26
C ARG A 210 -2.82 -2.82 8.95
N SER A 211 -3.61 -3.78 8.52
CA SER A 211 -3.45 -4.55 7.28
C SER A 211 -4.74 -5.29 6.96
N LEU A 212 -4.89 -5.72 5.70
CA LEU A 212 -5.77 -6.83 5.33
C LEU A 212 -5.02 -8.14 5.61
N GLY A 213 -5.74 -9.22 5.93
CA GLY A 213 -5.08 -10.51 6.22
C GLY A 213 -4.62 -10.63 7.67
N ASP A 214 -3.44 -11.25 7.87
CA ASP A 214 -2.82 -11.47 9.19
C ASP A 214 -3.74 -12.19 10.19
N TYR A 215 -4.44 -13.21 9.71
CA TYR A 215 -5.55 -13.85 10.43
C TYR A 215 -5.13 -14.70 11.63
N SER A 216 -3.84 -14.98 11.79
CA SER A 216 -3.27 -15.54 13.02
C SER A 216 -3.32 -14.57 14.21
N LEU A 217 -3.49 -13.27 13.95
CA LEU A 217 -3.63 -12.24 14.97
C LEU A 217 -5.10 -11.88 15.22
N ASP A 218 -5.37 -11.38 16.43
CA ASP A 218 -6.70 -10.87 16.76
C ASP A 218 -6.99 -9.61 15.91
N LYS A 219 -8.20 -9.56 15.34
CA LYS A 219 -8.68 -8.43 14.54
C LYS A 219 -8.75 -7.11 15.32
N ASP A 220 -8.79 -7.15 16.65
CA ASP A 220 -8.76 -5.96 17.48
C ASP A 220 -7.32 -5.46 17.72
N ILE A 221 -6.31 -6.30 17.41
CA ILE A 221 -4.87 -5.98 17.47
C ILE A 221 -4.37 -5.49 16.10
N ILE A 222 -4.80 -6.09 14.99
CA ILE A 222 -4.49 -5.62 13.64
C ILE A 222 -5.80 -5.33 12.91
N LEU A 223 -6.04 -4.05 12.60
CA LEU A 223 -7.28 -3.63 11.96
C LEU A 223 -7.14 -3.62 10.44
N SER A 224 -8.22 -4.00 9.75
CA SER A 224 -8.43 -3.74 8.32
C SER A 224 -9.17 -2.42 8.04
N ILE A 225 -9.31 -1.55 9.04
CA ILE A 225 -10.08 -0.30 8.94
C ILE A 225 -9.23 0.82 8.30
N PRO A 226 -9.68 1.41 7.19
CA PRO A 226 -8.97 2.49 6.53
C PRO A 226 -9.13 3.84 7.25
N ASP A 227 -8.11 4.68 7.11
CA ASP A 227 -8.26 6.14 7.25
C ASP A 227 -8.43 6.73 5.84
N ILE A 228 -9.30 7.74 5.70
CA ILE A 228 -9.68 8.33 4.41
C ILE A 228 -9.38 9.84 4.44
N ILE A 229 -8.67 10.32 3.42
CA ILE A 229 -8.47 11.75 3.18
C ILE A 229 -9.27 12.14 1.94
N GLU A 230 -10.14 13.12 2.12
CA GLU A 230 -10.87 13.80 1.05
C GLU A 230 -10.16 15.09 0.66
N TYR A 231 -9.91 15.26 -0.63
CA TYR A 231 -9.31 16.47 -1.16
C TYR A 231 -10.08 16.95 -2.40
N PRO A 232 -10.49 18.22 -2.48
CA PRO A 232 -11.19 18.73 -3.66
C PRO A 232 -10.27 18.75 -4.88
N ARG A 233 -10.75 18.29 -6.04
CA ARG A 233 -10.06 18.51 -7.31
C ARG A 233 -10.11 20.00 -7.61
N ASN A 234 -8.94 20.63 -7.62
CA ASN A 234 -8.81 22.06 -7.87
C ASN A 234 -7.53 22.32 -8.67
N SER A 235 -7.37 23.55 -9.13
CA SER A 235 -6.23 23.94 -9.96
C SER A 235 -4.87 23.89 -9.25
N LEU A 236 -4.83 23.70 -7.92
CA LEU A 236 -3.59 23.55 -7.17
C LEU A 236 -3.09 22.11 -7.18
N SER A 237 -3.97 21.10 -7.20
CA SER A 237 -3.56 19.69 -7.27
C SER A 237 -3.13 19.34 -8.70
N SER A 238 -1.89 18.90 -8.87
CA SER A 238 -1.35 18.52 -10.19
C SER A 238 -0.96 17.06 -10.28
N TYR A 239 -0.49 16.47 -9.17
CA TYR A 239 -0.14 15.05 -9.15
C TYR A 239 -0.59 14.37 -7.85
N ILE A 240 -0.99 13.12 -7.97
CA ILE A 240 -1.12 12.19 -6.83
C ILE A 240 0.02 11.19 -6.94
N ILE A 241 0.68 10.90 -5.83
CA ILE A 241 1.72 9.89 -5.75
C ILE A 241 1.33 8.91 -4.66
N ILE A 242 1.17 7.64 -5.01
CA ILE A 242 0.98 6.55 -4.04
C ILE A 242 2.13 5.56 -4.20
N ALA A 243 2.70 5.08 -3.09
CA ALA A 243 3.80 4.12 -3.12
C ALA A 243 3.85 3.22 -1.87
N SER A 244 4.51 2.07 -1.99
CA SER A 244 4.88 1.19 -0.86
C SER A 244 6.01 1.79 -0.01
N ASP A 245 6.22 1.23 1.18
CA ASP A 245 7.18 1.78 2.15
C ASP A 245 8.64 1.66 1.69
N GLY A 246 8.95 0.76 0.73
CA GLY A 246 10.25 0.69 0.08
C GLY A 246 10.74 1.99 -0.54
N ILE A 247 9.85 2.95 -0.81
CA ILE A 247 10.19 4.33 -1.17
C ILE A 247 10.19 5.24 0.07
N TRP A 248 9.13 5.19 0.87
CA TRP A 248 8.89 6.13 1.98
C TRP A 248 9.84 5.96 3.17
N ASP A 249 10.45 4.79 3.32
CA ASP A 249 11.45 4.49 4.35
C ASP A 249 12.77 5.24 4.10
N VAL A 250 13.03 5.63 2.84
CA VAL A 250 14.30 6.26 2.43
C VAL A 250 14.16 7.64 1.78
N MET A 251 12.93 8.05 1.49
CA MET A 251 12.60 9.38 0.99
C MET A 251 11.32 9.90 1.66
N ASN A 252 11.40 11.10 2.23
CA ASN A 252 10.23 11.76 2.81
C ASN A 252 9.31 12.38 1.74
N ASN A 253 8.17 12.89 2.19
CA ASN A 253 7.14 13.46 1.31
C ASN A 253 7.70 14.59 0.43
N GLU A 254 8.44 15.53 1.02
CA GLU A 254 8.98 16.70 0.31
C GLU A 254 10.05 16.30 -0.71
N GLN A 255 10.88 15.29 -0.39
CA GLN A 255 11.88 14.75 -1.30
C GLN A 255 11.22 14.10 -2.52
N VAL A 256 10.22 13.25 -2.33
CA VAL A 256 9.48 12.62 -3.44
C VAL A 256 8.73 13.66 -4.26
N ALA A 257 8.03 14.60 -3.59
CA ALA A 257 7.30 15.67 -4.26
C ALA A 257 8.20 16.53 -5.14
N SER A 258 9.33 16.98 -4.59
CA SER A 258 10.34 17.75 -5.32
C SER A 258 11.00 16.93 -6.44
N PHE A 259 11.19 15.63 -6.25
CA PHE A 259 11.79 14.77 -7.27
C PHE A 259 10.89 14.68 -8.51
N VAL A 260 9.59 14.48 -8.29
CA VAL A 260 8.59 14.36 -9.35
C VAL A 260 8.31 15.71 -10.02
N SER A 261 8.02 16.76 -9.25
CA SER A 261 7.60 18.06 -9.79
C SER A 261 8.64 18.70 -10.71
N GLN A 262 9.93 18.60 -10.36
CA GLN A 262 11.03 19.16 -11.15
C GLN A 262 11.24 18.45 -12.50
N ARG A 263 10.67 17.25 -12.67
CA ARG A 263 10.91 16.38 -13.83
C ARG A 263 9.68 16.20 -14.71
N ALA A 264 8.48 16.28 -14.14
CA ALA A 264 7.21 15.97 -14.81
C ALA A 264 6.90 16.83 -16.04
N SER A 265 7.55 17.99 -16.21
CA SER A 265 7.42 18.82 -17.42
C SER A 265 8.36 18.43 -18.56
N ASN A 266 9.39 17.62 -18.29
CA ASN A 266 10.53 17.42 -19.19
C ASN A 266 10.67 15.98 -19.67
N ILE A 267 10.23 15.01 -18.88
CA ILE A 267 10.39 13.59 -19.13
C ILE A 267 9.12 12.82 -18.76
N THR A 268 8.96 11.63 -19.36
CA THR A 268 7.82 10.74 -19.12
C THR A 268 7.88 10.12 -17.72
N PHE A 269 6.72 9.75 -17.17
CA PHE A 269 6.62 9.26 -15.79
C PHE A 269 7.41 7.96 -15.54
N ASP A 270 7.47 7.06 -16.52
CA ASP A 270 8.28 5.83 -16.43
C ASP A 270 9.77 6.14 -16.22
N TYR A 271 10.30 7.18 -16.88
CA TYR A 271 11.69 7.59 -16.70
C TYR A 271 11.91 8.26 -15.32
N ILE A 272 10.94 9.05 -14.84
CA ILE A 272 10.98 9.61 -13.48
C ILE A 272 11.00 8.49 -12.44
N ILE A 273 10.10 7.52 -12.57
CA ILE A 273 10.00 6.37 -11.65
C ILE A 273 11.28 5.54 -11.68
N SER A 274 11.83 5.30 -12.88
CA SER A 274 13.09 4.58 -13.04
C SER A 274 14.23 5.24 -12.27
N GLN A 275 14.38 6.56 -12.37
CA GLN A 275 15.39 7.32 -11.63
C GLN A 275 15.12 7.35 -10.13
N LEU A 276 13.85 7.44 -9.72
CA LEU A 276 13.46 7.44 -8.31
C LEU A 276 13.79 6.10 -7.64
N PHE A 277 13.56 4.98 -8.32
CA PHE A 277 13.97 3.65 -7.84
C PHE A 277 15.48 3.53 -7.66
N ASP A 278 16.27 4.05 -8.61
CA ASP A 278 17.73 4.05 -8.46
C ASP A 278 18.17 4.91 -7.26
N GLN A 279 17.52 6.07 -7.06
CA GLN A 279 17.77 6.92 -5.91
C GLN A 279 17.41 6.24 -4.59
N CYS A 280 16.31 5.46 -4.54
CA CYS A 280 15.92 4.70 -3.35
C CYS A 280 16.95 3.61 -3.01
N LEU A 281 17.47 2.88 -4.02
CA LEU A 281 18.56 1.92 -3.82
C LEU A 281 19.84 2.59 -3.30
N ILE A 282 20.20 3.76 -3.85
CA ILE A 282 21.34 4.55 -3.37
C ILE A 282 21.13 4.98 -1.92
N ASN A 283 19.90 5.35 -1.55
CA ASN A 283 19.51 5.67 -0.18
C ASN A 283 19.33 4.43 0.72
N GLN A 284 19.73 3.25 0.25
CA GLN A 284 19.74 1.98 1.00
C GLN A 284 18.34 1.38 1.23
N SER A 285 17.38 1.63 0.35
CA SER A 285 16.15 0.84 0.35
C SER A 285 16.49 -0.63 0.11
N SER A 286 15.95 -1.48 0.96
CA SER A 286 16.15 -2.93 0.91
C SER A 286 14.87 -3.69 0.61
N ASP A 287 13.81 -2.98 0.23
CA ASP A 287 12.47 -3.53 0.05
C ASP A 287 12.06 -3.67 -1.41
N ASN A 288 10.89 -4.29 -1.62
CA ASN A 288 10.10 -4.11 -2.82
C ASN A 288 9.69 -2.64 -2.93
N MET A 289 9.62 -2.12 -4.15
CA MET A 289 9.23 -0.74 -4.42
C MET A 289 8.18 -0.72 -5.51
N THR A 290 7.03 -0.13 -5.21
CA THR A 290 5.95 0.07 -6.17
C THR A 290 5.40 1.48 -6.03
N ILE A 291 5.12 2.14 -7.15
CA ILE A 291 4.67 3.53 -7.19
C ILE A 291 3.73 3.79 -8.35
N TYR A 292 2.75 4.67 -8.12
CA TYR A 292 2.06 5.41 -9.16
C TYR A 292 2.36 6.91 -9.05
N ILE A 293 2.51 7.56 -10.20
CA ILE A 293 2.43 9.01 -10.36
C ILE A 293 1.23 9.28 -11.25
N ILE A 294 0.21 9.93 -10.73
CA ILE A 294 -1.07 10.17 -11.44
C ILE A 294 -1.21 11.67 -11.65
N LYS A 295 -1.40 12.09 -12.89
CA LYS A 295 -1.66 13.48 -13.24
C LYS A 295 -3.12 13.82 -12.99
N ILE A 296 -3.34 15.00 -12.40
CA ILE A 296 -4.66 15.57 -12.20
C ILE A 296 -4.80 16.76 -13.14
N ASP A 297 -5.70 16.61 -14.11
CA ASP A 297 -6.16 17.69 -14.99
C ASP A 297 -7.18 18.59 -14.28
#